data_AF-A0A354C5Z1-F1
#
_entry.id   AF-A0A354C5Z1-F1
#
_cell.length_a   1.000
_cell.length_b   1.000
_cell.length_c   1.000
_cell.angle_alpha   90.00
_cell.angle_beta   90.00
_cell.angle_gamma   90.00
#
_symmetry.space_group_name_H-M   'P 1'
#
loop_
_entity.id
_entity.type
_entity.pdbx_description
1 polymer ?
#
loop_
_entity_poly.entity_id
_entity_poly.type
_entity_poly.pdbx_seq_one_letter_code
_entity_poly.pdbx_strand_id
1 'polypeptide(L)'
;MVISIDYTLWIQMANFIILMFILNLLLYKPILGIIDKRKKKLQDTEEEIKRLNQSVDERMAAYEEKLRQAKMQALEKKHEIMKEGSDQAKSFIEAAKGEIPAMMEKFHAEMNREVSEARSILTNQSKKISVEIAEKLLGRSLQ
;
A
#
# COMPACT_ATOMS: atom_id res chain seq x y z
N MET A 1 55.37 58.95 67.40
CA MET A 1 55.18 58.01 66.27
C MET A 1 54.42 58.77 65.20
N VAL A 2 55.14 59.57 64.41
CA VAL A 2 54.51 60.44 63.40
C VAL A 2 54.33 59.57 62.17
N ILE A 3 53.09 59.30 61.80
CA ILE A 3 52.78 58.69 60.51
C ILE A 3 52.99 59.80 59.49
N SER A 4 54.20 59.86 58.94
CA SER A 4 54.50 60.67 57.78
C SER A 4 53.68 60.10 56.62
N ILE A 5 52.68 60.85 56.15
CA ILE A 5 52.05 60.57 54.87
C ILE A 5 53.08 60.96 53.81
N ASP A 6 53.96 60.02 53.53
CA ASP A 6 55.02 60.14 52.55
C ASP A 6 54.50 59.77 51.16
N TYR A 7 55.22 60.22 50.12
CA TYR A 7 55.02 59.85 48.71
C TYR A 7 54.88 58.32 48.49
N THR A 8 55.44 57.52 49.39
CA THR A 8 55.29 56.06 49.48
C THR A 8 53.83 55.60 49.61
N LEU A 9 52.95 56.33 50.29
CA LEU A 9 51.52 55.99 50.38
C LEU A 9 50.85 56.07 49.00
N TRP A 10 51.17 57.12 48.23
CA TRP A 10 50.68 57.27 46.86
C TRP A 10 51.21 56.19 45.93
N ILE A 11 52.48 55.82 46.06
CA ILE A 11 53.07 54.69 45.32
C ILE A 11 52.37 53.36 45.68
N GLN A 12 52.14 53.10 46.97
CA GLN A 12 51.44 51.89 47.43
C GLN A 12 50.00 51.83 46.90
N MET A 13 49.29 52.96 46.88
CA MET A 13 47.94 53.04 46.33
C MET A 13 47.94 52.79 44.82
N ALA A 14 48.89 53.37 44.08
CA ALA A 14 49.06 53.08 42.66
C ALA A 14 49.38 51.59 42.42
N ASN A 15 50.25 50.98 43.22
CA ASN A 15 50.57 49.55 43.14
C ASN A 15 49.33 48.66 43.38
N PHE A 16 48.53 49.00 44.39
CA PHE A 16 47.29 48.29 44.69
C PHE A 16 46.27 48.40 43.53
N ILE A 17 46.11 49.59 42.95
CA ILE A 17 45.21 49.79 41.80
C ILE A 17 45.70 49.00 40.58
N ILE A 18 47.01 49.01 40.30
CA ILE A 18 47.60 48.23 39.21
C ILE A 18 47.35 46.74 39.44
N LEU A 19 47.61 46.24 40.66
CA LEU A 19 47.36 44.84 41.02
C LEU A 19 45.88 44.47 40.87
N MET A 20 44.96 45.33 41.33
CA MET A 20 43.52 45.14 41.19
C MET A 20 43.11 45.06 39.72
N PHE A 21 43.68 45.90 38.85
CA PHE A 21 43.40 45.89 37.42
C PHE A 21 43.90 44.61 36.75
N ILE A 22 45.12 44.16 37.10
CA ILE A 22 45.69 42.89 36.64
C ILE A 22 44.82 41.72 37.08
N LEU A 23 44.40 41.69 38.36
CA LEU A 23 43.60 40.60 38.90
C LEU A 23 42.19 40.57 38.29
N ASN A 24 41.58 41.72 38.04
CA ASN A 24 40.30 41.82 37.36
C ASN A 24 40.37 41.26 35.93
N LEU A 25 41.46 41.55 35.22
CA LEU A 25 41.67 41.09 33.85
C LEU A 25 42.04 39.59 33.78
N LEU A 26 42.91 39.12 34.68
CA LEU A 26 43.45 37.76 34.66
C LEU A 26 42.61 36.72 35.41
N LEU A 27 41.86 37.09 36.44
CA LEU A 27 41.09 36.13 37.25
C LEU A 27 39.58 36.36 37.12
N TYR A 28 39.09 37.55 37.44
CA TYR A 28 37.64 37.76 37.54
C TYR A 28 36.92 37.57 36.20
N LYS A 29 37.41 38.21 35.13
CA LYS A 29 36.85 38.03 33.78
C LYS A 29 36.84 36.58 33.30
N PRO A 30 37.96 35.83 33.30
CA PRO A 30 37.95 34.46 32.81
C PRO A 30 37.13 33.51 33.69
N ILE A 31 37.11 33.70 35.01
CA ILE A 31 36.29 32.86 35.91
C ILE A 31 34.80 33.04 35.62
N LEU A 32 34.32 34.29 35.51
CA LEU A 32 32.93 34.56 35.14
C LEU A 32 32.59 33.99 33.75
N GLY A 33 33.49 34.16 32.78
CA GLY A 33 33.31 33.60 31.44
C GLY A 33 33.17 32.07 31.42
N ILE A 34 33.89 31.35 32.27
CA ILE A 34 33.76 29.89 32.40
C ILE A 34 32.41 29.51 33.00
N ILE A 35 31.94 30.23 34.02
CA ILE A 35 30.64 30.00 34.65
C ILE A 35 29.52 30.22 33.65
N ASP A 36 29.54 31.33 32.90
CA ASP A 36 28.55 31.63 31.86
C ASP A 36 28.59 30.59 30.74
N LYS A 37 29.79 30.17 30.31
CA LYS A 37 29.93 29.11 29.29
C LYS A 37 29.35 27.78 29.76
N ARG A 38 29.52 27.42 31.03
CA ARG A 38 28.92 26.21 31.61
C ARG A 38 27.40 26.32 31.66
N LYS A 39 26.88 27.45 32.14
CA LYS A 39 25.42 27.69 32.21
C LYS A 39 24.78 27.65 30.83
N LYS A 40 25.40 28.32 29.85
CA LYS A 40 24.94 28.33 28.46
C LYS A 40 24.97 26.94 27.84
N LYS A 41 26.07 26.18 28.02
CA LYS A 41 26.16 24.81 27.50
C LYS A 41 25.06 23.91 28.07
N LEU A 42 24.73 24.04 29.35
CA LEU A 42 23.65 23.26 29.96
C LEU A 42 22.28 23.64 29.38
N GLN A 43 22.00 24.94 29.26
CA GLN A 43 20.76 25.44 28.65
C GLN A 43 20.62 25.00 27.18
N ASP A 44 21.68 25.14 26.39
CA ASP A 44 21.69 24.72 24.99
C ASP A 44 21.43 23.21 24.87
N THR A 45 22.02 22.40 25.77
CA THR A 45 21.80 20.94 25.79
C THR A 45 20.35 20.59 26.16
N GLU A 46 19.76 21.28 27.15
CA GLU A 46 18.36 21.08 27.52
C GLU A 46 17.39 21.47 26.40
N GLU A 47 17.67 22.57 25.70
CA GLU A 47 16.89 22.98 24.52
C GLU A 47 17.03 21.99 23.38
N GLU A 48 18.22 21.48 23.12
CA GLU A 48 18.47 20.47 22.09
C GLU A 48 17.70 19.17 22.40
N ILE A 49 17.73 18.70 23.64
CA ILE A 49 16.96 17.53 24.08
C ILE A 49 15.45 17.76 23.87
N LYS A 50 14.93 18.94 24.26
CA LYS A 50 13.51 19.26 24.05
C LYS A 50 13.14 19.26 22.57
N ARG A 51 13.95 19.88 21.71
CA ARG A 51 13.72 19.90 20.26
C ARG A 51 13.78 18.49 19.66
N LEU A 52 14.73 17.68 20.10
CA LEU A 52 14.86 16.31 19.62
C LEU A 52 13.63 15.48 20.01
N ASN A 53 13.20 15.53 21.26
CA ASN A 53 11.99 14.82 21.73
C ASN A 53 10.75 15.27 20.94
N GLN A 54 10.55 16.58 20.78
CA GLN A 54 9.43 17.10 19.99
C GLN A 54 9.48 16.58 18.54
N SER A 55 10.66 16.59 17.92
CA SER A 55 10.82 16.09 16.54
C SER A 55 10.57 14.58 16.43
N VAL A 56 10.89 13.81 17.47
CA VAL A 56 10.62 12.38 17.54
C VAL A 56 9.12 12.14 17.66
N ASP A 57 8.43 12.86 18.54
CA ASP A 57 6.98 12.75 18.72
C ASP A 57 6.22 13.12 17.44
N GLU A 58 6.62 14.22 16.78
CA GLU A 58 6.04 14.63 15.50
C GLU A 58 6.25 13.58 14.40
N ARG A 59 7.46 12.98 14.33
CA ARG A 59 7.77 11.92 13.37
C ARG A 59 7.00 10.63 13.66
N MET A 60 6.85 10.25 14.93
CA MET A 60 6.06 9.10 15.33
C MET A 60 4.59 9.29 14.97
N ALA A 61 4.00 10.45 15.29
CA ALA A 61 2.63 10.76 14.94
C ALA A 61 2.40 10.73 13.42
N ALA A 62 3.30 11.32 12.64
CA ALA A 62 3.24 11.28 11.19
C ALA A 62 3.40 9.85 10.62
N TYR A 63 4.24 9.02 11.25
CA TYR A 63 4.41 7.62 10.86
C TYR A 63 3.16 6.79 11.16
N GLU A 64 2.57 6.95 12.34
CA GLU A 64 1.33 6.27 12.72
C GLU A 64 0.17 6.65 11.80
N GLU A 65 0.03 7.94 11.47
CA GLU A 65 -1.01 8.39 10.55
C GLU A 65 -0.81 7.83 9.13
N LYS A 66 0.43 7.82 8.61
CA LYS A 66 0.73 7.18 7.32
C LYS A 66 0.42 5.68 7.34
N LEU A 67 0.74 4.99 8.44
CA LEU A 67 0.45 3.57 8.59
C LEU A 67 -1.07 3.32 8.62
N ARG A 68 -1.83 4.17 9.31
CA ARG A 68 -3.29 4.12 9.36
C ARG A 68 -3.89 4.33 7.97
N GLN A 69 -3.44 5.35 7.24
CA GLN A 69 -3.89 5.63 5.88
C GLN A 69 -3.55 4.48 4.91
N ALA A 70 -2.34 3.93 4.97
CA ALA A 70 -1.94 2.79 4.15
C ALA A 70 -2.81 1.55 4.42
N LYS A 71 -3.16 1.28 5.69
CA LYS A 71 -4.08 0.19 6.06
C LYS A 71 -5.48 0.42 5.50
N MET A 72 -6.00 1.65 5.59
CA MET A 72 -7.32 1.98 5.03
C MET A 72 -7.35 1.80 3.51
N GLN A 73 -6.35 2.32 2.80
CA GLN A 73 -6.23 2.17 1.35
C GLN A 73 -6.09 0.70 0.93
N ALA A 74 -5.33 -0.10 1.70
CA ALA A 74 -5.20 -1.54 1.44
C ALA A 74 -6.54 -2.28 1.60
N LEU A 75 -7.33 -1.94 2.62
CA LEU A 75 -8.66 -2.52 2.82
C LEU A 75 -9.63 -2.11 1.71
N GLU A 76 -9.62 -0.84 1.33
CA GLU A 76 -10.43 -0.33 0.22
C GLU A 76 -10.07 -1.03 -1.10
N LYS A 77 -8.78 -1.12 -1.42
CA LYS A 77 -8.32 -1.81 -2.64
C LYS A 77 -8.66 -3.29 -2.63
N LYS A 78 -8.53 -3.96 -1.47
CA LYS A 78 -8.95 -5.35 -1.33
C LYS A 78 -10.45 -5.50 -1.60
N HIS A 79 -11.27 -4.61 -1.06
CA HIS A 79 -12.72 -4.67 -1.26
C HIS A 79 -13.09 -4.41 -2.73
N GLU A 80 -12.44 -3.46 -3.39
CA GLU A 80 -12.59 -3.20 -4.83
C GLU A 80 -12.26 -4.45 -5.65
N ILE A 81 -11.10 -5.06 -5.44
CA ILE A 81 -10.69 -6.29 -6.15
C ILE A 81 -11.68 -7.45 -5.91
N MET A 82 -12.14 -7.62 -4.67
CA MET A 82 -13.13 -8.66 -4.36
C MET A 82 -14.46 -8.41 -5.06
N LYS A 83 -14.89 -7.16 -5.14
CA LYS A 83 -16.12 -6.78 -5.83
C LYS A 83 -15.98 -7.00 -7.35
N GLU A 84 -14.90 -6.50 -7.95
CA GLU A 84 -14.59 -6.71 -9.36
C GLU A 84 -14.56 -8.20 -9.69
N GLY A 85 -13.86 -9.02 -8.90
CA GLY A 85 -13.82 -10.46 -9.09
C GLY A 85 -15.19 -11.13 -8.97
N SER A 86 -16.03 -10.69 -8.03
CA SER A 86 -17.41 -11.20 -7.89
C SER A 86 -18.28 -10.82 -9.09
N ASP A 87 -18.17 -9.58 -9.57
CA ASP A 87 -18.94 -9.10 -10.72
C ASP A 87 -18.49 -9.77 -12.02
N GLN A 88 -17.18 -9.99 -12.20
CA GLN A 88 -16.64 -10.76 -13.33
C GLN A 88 -17.10 -12.22 -13.31
N ALA A 89 -17.07 -12.85 -12.13
CA ALA A 89 -17.55 -14.23 -11.97
C ALA A 89 -19.05 -14.35 -12.29
N LYS A 90 -19.87 -13.39 -11.85
CA LYS A 90 -21.29 -13.33 -12.19
C LYS A 90 -21.48 -13.17 -13.70
N SER A 91 -20.79 -12.22 -14.33
CA SER A 91 -20.87 -11.99 -15.77
C SER A 91 -20.47 -13.23 -16.57
N PHE A 92 -19.41 -13.93 -16.16
CA PHE A 92 -18.98 -15.18 -16.80
C PHE A 92 -20.05 -16.28 -16.68
N ILE A 93 -20.65 -16.44 -15.50
CA ILE A 93 -21.73 -17.42 -15.28
C ILE A 93 -22.98 -17.05 -16.11
N GLU A 94 -23.34 -15.78 -16.19
CA GLU A 94 -24.46 -15.31 -17.00
C GLU A 94 -24.22 -15.53 -18.49
N ALA A 95 -23.02 -15.23 -18.99
CA ALA A 95 -22.63 -15.50 -20.37
C ALA A 95 -22.72 -17.01 -20.68
N ALA A 96 -22.13 -17.85 -19.83
CA ALA A 96 -22.19 -19.30 -19.99
C ALA A 96 -23.63 -19.83 -19.97
N LYS A 97 -24.50 -19.29 -19.10
CA LYS A 97 -25.93 -19.63 -19.08
C LYS A 97 -26.67 -19.17 -20.34
N GLY A 98 -26.27 -18.04 -20.92
CA GLY A 98 -26.83 -17.52 -22.17
C GLY A 98 -26.49 -18.37 -23.40
N GLU A 99 -25.39 -19.13 -23.37
CA GLU A 99 -25.01 -20.05 -24.45
C GLU A 99 -25.79 -21.37 -24.44
N ILE A 100 -26.34 -21.78 -23.28
CA ILE A 100 -27.07 -23.04 -23.11
C ILE A 100 -28.29 -23.14 -24.05
N PRO A 101 -29.18 -22.12 -24.16
CA PRO A 101 -30.32 -22.16 -25.09
C PRO A 101 -29.90 -22.36 -26.54
N ALA A 102 -28.86 -21.66 -27.00
CA ALA A 102 -28.37 -21.78 -28.37
C ALA A 102 -27.78 -23.17 -28.65
N MET A 103 -27.10 -23.76 -27.66
CA MET A 103 -26.61 -25.14 -27.74
C MET A 103 -27.76 -26.15 -27.81
N MET A 104 -28.79 -25.96 -26.98
CA MET A 104 -29.99 -26.81 -26.99
C MET A 104 -30.76 -26.71 -28.31
N GLU A 105 -30.90 -25.51 -28.87
CA GLU A 105 -31.57 -25.29 -30.15
C GLU A 105 -30.83 -25.99 -31.30
N LYS A 106 -29.49 -25.87 -31.35
CA LYS A 106 -28.65 -26.60 -32.31
C LYS A 106 -28.80 -28.11 -32.15
N PHE A 107 -28.76 -28.61 -30.92
CA PHE A 107 -28.93 -30.04 -30.63
C PHE A 107 -30.29 -30.56 -31.10
N HIS A 108 -31.38 -29.82 -30.84
CA HIS A 108 -32.71 -30.19 -31.32
C HIS A 108 -32.81 -30.16 -32.85
N ALA A 109 -32.21 -29.17 -33.52
CA ALA A 109 -32.18 -29.11 -34.97
C ALA A 109 -31.43 -30.29 -35.59
N GLU A 110 -30.28 -30.66 -35.03
CA GLU A 110 -29.47 -31.78 -35.49
C GLU A 110 -30.16 -33.14 -35.25
N MET A 111 -30.77 -33.32 -34.08
CA MET A 111 -31.58 -34.50 -33.75
C MET A 111 -32.75 -34.66 -34.73
N ASN A 112 -33.48 -33.58 -35.03
CA ASN A 112 -34.59 -33.64 -35.99
C ASN A 112 -34.10 -34.02 -37.40
N ARG A 113 -32.93 -33.55 -37.81
CA ARG A 113 -32.30 -33.90 -39.09
C ARG A 113 -31.96 -35.40 -39.12
N GLU A 114 -31.31 -35.92 -38.09
CA GLU A 114 -30.96 -37.34 -37.98
C GLU A 114 -32.21 -38.25 -37.97
N VAL A 115 -33.25 -37.85 -37.24
CA VAL A 115 -34.53 -38.59 -37.21
C VAL A 115 -35.17 -38.62 -38.60
N SER A 116 -35.16 -37.49 -39.32
CA SER A 116 -35.70 -37.42 -40.68
C SER A 116 -34.89 -38.29 -41.66
N GLU A 117 -33.57 -38.30 -41.54
CA GLU A 117 -32.68 -39.12 -42.36
C GLU A 117 -32.92 -40.62 -42.10
N ALA A 118 -32.95 -41.03 -40.82
CA ALA A 118 -33.26 -42.40 -40.42
C ALA A 118 -34.64 -42.87 -40.93
N ARG A 119 -35.66 -42.01 -40.85
CA ARG A 119 -36.99 -42.31 -41.40
C ARG A 119 -36.96 -42.51 -42.91
N SER A 120 -36.20 -41.70 -43.64
CA SER A 120 -36.05 -41.82 -45.09
C SER A 120 -35.37 -43.14 -45.48
N ILE A 121 -34.30 -43.52 -44.77
CA ILE A 121 -33.60 -44.80 -44.96
C ILE A 121 -34.55 -45.97 -44.72
N LEU A 122 -35.28 -45.98 -43.60
CA LEU A 122 -36.25 -47.04 -43.26
C LEU A 122 -37.37 -47.14 -44.31
N THR A 123 -37.86 -46.01 -44.81
CA THR A 123 -38.90 -46.00 -45.86
C THR A 123 -38.39 -46.59 -47.17
N ASN A 124 -37.16 -46.23 -47.58
CA ASN A 124 -36.53 -46.79 -48.78
C ASN A 124 -36.25 -48.29 -48.62
N GLN A 125 -35.76 -48.73 -47.46
CA GLN A 125 -35.57 -50.15 -47.16
C GLN A 125 -36.90 -50.91 -47.17
N SER A 126 -37.95 -50.36 -46.57
CA SER A 126 -39.29 -50.96 -46.56
C SER A 126 -39.87 -51.11 -47.98
N LYS A 127 -39.72 -50.11 -48.85
CA LYS A 127 -40.08 -50.22 -50.27
C LYS A 127 -39.30 -51.32 -50.98
N LYS A 128 -37.99 -51.38 -50.77
CA LYS A 128 -37.13 -52.41 -51.37
C LYS A 128 -37.54 -53.82 -50.94
N ILE A 129 -37.77 -54.03 -49.64
CA ILE A 129 -38.25 -55.32 -49.09
C ILE A 129 -39.63 -55.66 -49.67
N SER A 130 -40.52 -54.68 -49.80
CA SER A 130 -41.85 -54.89 -50.36
C SER A 130 -41.81 -55.32 -51.83
N VAL A 131 -40.90 -54.75 -52.62
CA VAL A 131 -40.63 -55.17 -54.02
C VAL A 131 -40.06 -56.60 -54.03
N GLU A 132 -39.05 -56.90 -53.21
CA GLU A 132 -38.46 -58.23 -53.14
C GLU A 132 -39.50 -59.31 -52.74
N ILE A 133 -40.42 -59.00 -51.83
CA ILE A 133 -41.53 -59.88 -51.45
C ILE A 133 -42.51 -60.07 -52.61
N ALA A 134 -42.89 -58.99 -53.30
CA ALA A 134 -43.79 -59.05 -54.44
C ALA A 134 -43.21 -59.88 -55.60
N GLU A 135 -41.91 -59.73 -55.89
CA GLU A 135 -41.20 -60.54 -56.89
C GLU A 135 -41.16 -62.03 -56.52
N LYS A 136 -40.87 -62.34 -55.24
CA LYS A 136 -40.88 -63.73 -54.76
C LYS A 136 -42.26 -64.38 -54.79
N LEU A 137 -43.34 -63.62 -54.53
CA LEU A 137 -44.70 -64.14 -54.55
C LEU A 137 -45.27 -64.29 -55.97
N LEU A 138 -44.94 -63.37 -56.88
CA LEU A 138 -45.45 -63.38 -58.26
C LEU A 138 -44.64 -64.30 -59.19
N GLY A 139 -43.43 -64.69 -58.81
CA GLY A 139 -42.58 -65.62 -59.57
C GLY A 139 -42.05 -65.05 -60.89
N ARG A 140 -42.06 -63.72 -61.05
CA ARG A 140 -41.59 -62.98 -62.24
C ARG A 140 -40.98 -61.66 -61.77
N SER A 141 -39.85 -61.24 -62.34
CA SER A 141 -39.23 -59.95 -62.00
C SER A 141 -40.14 -58.79 -62.40
N LEU A 142 -40.38 -57.85 -61.48
CA LEU A 142 -40.99 -56.57 -61.84
C LEU A 142 -39.85 -55.62 -62.25
N GLN A 143 -39.63 -55.49 -63.55
CA GLN A 143 -38.84 -54.41 -64.15
C GLN A 143 -39.63 -53.09 -64.11
#